data_AF-A0A453KRE8-F1
#
_entry.id   AF-A0A453KRE8-F1
#
_cell.length_a   1.000
_cell.length_b   1.000
_cell.length_c   1.000
_cell.angle_alpha   90.00
_cell.angle_beta   90.00
_cell.angle_gamma   90.00
#
_symmetry.space_group_name_H-M   'P 1'
#
loop_
_entity.id
_entity.type
_entity.pdbx_description
1 polymer ?
#
loop_
_entity_poly.entity_id
_entity_poly.type
_entity_poly.pdbx_seq_one_letter_code
_entity_poly.pdbx_strand_id
1 'polypeptide(L)'
;MWPEGNPTTAPMQEILYWQGQTMSMMYKIIADALRKEGLDDAHPQDYLNFYCLGKREVTAEVPAPTSHSNENSPLRLAQKFRRFMIYVHSKGMIIDDEFVLIGSANINQRSLDGLRDTEIAMGAYQPHHSWAGSQGPPRGQARPPLFTHLCRSG
;
A
#
# COMPACT_ATOMS: atom_id res chain seq x y z
N MET A 1 1.34 0.58 -10.73
CA MET A 1 1.39 1.76 -9.83
C MET A 1 2.84 1.95 -9.41
N TRP A 2 3.26 3.15 -9.05
CA TRP A 2 4.67 3.45 -8.77
C TRP A 2 4.78 4.58 -7.73
N PRO A 3 5.96 4.80 -7.13
CA PRO A 3 6.21 5.98 -6.28
C PRO A 3 6.01 7.29 -7.06
N GLU A 4 5.94 8.44 -6.38
CA GLU A 4 5.77 9.71 -7.07
C GLU A 4 6.92 10.00 -8.05
N GLY A 5 6.56 10.35 -9.30
CA GLY A 5 7.52 10.66 -10.35
C GLY A 5 7.18 10.01 -11.70
N ASN A 6 8.03 10.23 -12.69
CA ASN A 6 7.91 9.58 -13.99
C ASN A 6 8.34 8.11 -13.87
N PRO A 7 7.44 7.13 -14.12
CA PRO A 7 7.73 5.71 -13.91
C PRO A 7 8.86 5.20 -14.77
N THR A 8 9.16 5.83 -15.92
CA THR A 8 10.19 5.36 -16.85
C THR A 8 11.59 5.85 -16.49
N THR A 9 11.74 6.64 -15.42
CA THR A 9 13.05 7.13 -14.99
C THR A 9 13.83 6.06 -14.24
N ALA A 10 15.16 6.08 -14.36
CA ALA A 10 16.03 5.10 -13.71
C ALA A 10 15.81 5.02 -12.19
N PRO A 11 15.70 6.14 -11.42
CA PRO A 11 15.44 6.07 -9.99
C PRO A 11 14.11 5.38 -9.64
N MET A 12 13.05 5.63 -10.43
CA MET A 12 11.76 4.97 -10.21
C MET A 12 11.82 3.47 -10.52
N GLN A 13 12.52 3.09 -11.60
CA GLN A 13 12.72 1.68 -11.94
C GLN A 13 13.55 0.95 -10.88
N GLU A 14 14.55 1.60 -10.29
CA GLU A 14 15.34 1.02 -9.20
C GLU A 14 14.50 0.80 -7.93
N ILE A 15 13.64 1.75 -7.56
CA ILE A 15 12.71 1.56 -6.43
C ILE A 15 11.76 0.40 -6.70
N LEU A 16 11.19 0.30 -7.90
CA LEU A 16 10.30 -0.79 -8.30
C LEU A 16 11.04 -2.15 -8.32
N TYR A 17 12.30 -2.17 -8.75
CA TYR A 17 13.13 -3.36 -8.72
C TYR A 17 13.30 -3.88 -7.29
N TRP A 18 13.70 -3.01 -6.35
CA TRP A 18 13.88 -3.40 -4.95
C TRP A 18 12.56 -3.81 -4.30
N GLN A 19 11.46 -3.11 -4.61
CA GLN A 19 10.12 -3.52 -4.18
C GLN A 19 9.79 -4.95 -4.64
N GLY A 20 10.05 -5.27 -5.91
CA GLY A 20 9.85 -6.61 -6.46
C GLY A 20 10.73 -7.68 -5.79
N GLN A 21 12.00 -7.37 -5.53
CA GLN A 21 12.90 -8.28 -4.80
C GLN A 21 12.42 -8.56 -3.38
N THR A 22 11.99 -7.53 -2.64
CA THR A 22 11.44 -7.68 -1.30
C THR A 22 10.18 -8.55 -1.31
N MET A 23 9.24 -8.30 -2.22
CA MET A 23 8.02 -9.11 -2.36
C MET A 23 8.35 -10.57 -2.68
N SER A 24 9.27 -10.82 -3.61
CA SER A 24 9.71 -12.17 -3.99
C SER A 24 10.31 -12.93 -2.80
N MET A 25 11.21 -12.28 -2.06
CA MET A 25 11.81 -12.85 -0.86
C MET A 25 10.74 -13.20 0.20
N MET A 26 9.81 -12.28 0.48
CA MET A 26 8.75 -12.51 1.48
C MET A 26 7.83 -13.67 1.08
N TYR A 27 7.38 -13.72 -0.17
CA TYR A 27 6.58 -14.85 -0.66
C TYR A 27 7.32 -16.17 -0.59
N LYS A 28 8.63 -16.17 -0.89
CA LYS A 28 9.46 -17.38 -0.75
C LYS A 28 9.51 -17.86 0.70
N ILE A 29 9.74 -16.96 1.66
CA ILE A 29 9.77 -17.31 3.10
C ILE A 29 8.45 -17.96 3.52
N ILE A 30 7.31 -17.38 3.11
CA ILE A 30 5.99 -17.93 3.43
C ILE A 30 5.81 -19.30 2.77
N ALA A 31 6.11 -19.42 1.47
CA ALA A 31 5.99 -20.68 0.75
C ALA A 31 6.86 -21.79 1.36
N ASP A 32 8.08 -21.46 1.78
CA ASP A 32 8.99 -22.40 2.44
C ASP A 32 8.43 -22.85 3.80
N ALA A 33 7.81 -21.95 4.56
CA ALA A 33 7.15 -22.27 5.83
C ALA A 33 5.93 -23.17 5.63
N LEU A 34 5.07 -22.89 4.63
CA LEU A 34 3.89 -23.71 4.34
C LEU A 34 4.27 -25.15 3.97
N ARG A 35 5.29 -25.33 3.12
CA ARG A 35 5.79 -26.66 2.76
C ARG A 35 6.38 -27.40 3.96
N LYS A 36 7.06 -26.70 4.87
CA LYS A 36 7.63 -27.30 6.08
C LYS A 36 6.55 -27.86 7.01
N GLU A 37 5.39 -27.19 7.09
CA GLU A 37 4.25 -27.61 7.90
C GLU A 37 3.31 -28.58 7.17
N GLY A 38 3.63 -28.98 5.93
CA GLY A 38 2.81 -29.90 5.13
C GLY A 38 1.50 -29.29 4.62
N LEU A 39 1.43 -27.96 4.50
CA LEU A 39 0.27 -27.22 3.99
C LEU A 39 0.38 -27.02 2.48
N ASP A 40 0.39 -28.11 1.71
CA ASP A 40 0.66 -28.08 0.26
C ASP A 40 -0.46 -27.42 -0.57
N ASP A 41 -1.69 -27.42 -0.07
CA ASP A 41 -2.85 -26.78 -0.71
C ASP A 41 -2.97 -25.28 -0.40
N ALA A 42 -2.19 -24.76 0.56
CA ALA A 42 -2.26 -23.37 0.98
C ALA A 42 -1.40 -22.47 0.07
N HIS A 43 -1.94 -21.31 -0.33
CA HIS A 43 -1.21 -20.37 -1.18
C HIS A 43 -0.56 -19.27 -0.34
N PRO A 44 0.67 -18.79 -0.64
CA PRO A 44 1.29 -17.69 0.12
C PRO A 44 0.46 -16.40 0.17
N GLN A 45 -0.41 -16.17 -0.83
CA GLN A 45 -1.33 -15.03 -0.86
C GLN A 45 -2.50 -15.16 0.13
N ASP A 46 -2.73 -16.33 0.72
CA ASP A 46 -3.69 -16.47 1.82
C ASP A 46 -3.16 -15.81 3.10
N TYR A 47 -1.83 -15.57 3.17
CA TYR A 47 -1.14 -15.03 4.35
C TYR A 47 -0.59 -13.62 4.13
N LEU A 48 -0.18 -13.29 2.90
CA LEU A 48 0.38 -11.98 2.56
C LEU A 48 -0.15 -11.46 1.23
N ASN A 49 -0.76 -10.29 1.26
CA ASN A 49 -1.27 -9.63 0.06
C ASN A 49 -0.70 -8.22 -0.09
N PHE A 50 -0.47 -7.82 -1.33
CA PHE A 50 -0.03 -6.47 -1.68
C PHE A 50 -1.09 -5.78 -2.53
N TYR A 51 -1.46 -4.56 -2.14
CA TYR A 51 -2.49 -3.79 -2.82
C TYR A 51 -1.98 -2.41 -3.21
N CYS A 52 -2.70 -1.78 -4.13
CA CYS A 52 -2.44 -0.43 -4.57
C CYS A 52 -3.79 0.25 -4.87
N LEU A 53 -3.88 1.58 -4.74
CA LEU A 53 -5.16 2.30 -4.86
C LEU A 53 -5.28 2.99 -6.22
N GLY A 54 -6.36 2.72 -6.95
CA GLY A 54 -6.65 3.37 -8.23
C GLY A 54 -8.08 3.88 -8.27
N LYS A 55 -8.30 4.98 -8.99
CA LYS A 55 -9.63 5.52 -9.26
C LYS A 55 -9.88 5.53 -10.76
N ARG A 56 -11.13 5.22 -11.15
CA ARG A 56 -11.64 5.40 -12.50
C ARG A 56 -12.97 6.13 -12.44
N GLU A 57 -13.15 7.11 -13.33
CA GLU A 57 -14.37 7.93 -13.38
C GLU A 57 -15.10 7.77 -14.72
N VAL A 58 -16.43 7.75 -14.65
CA VAL A 58 -17.30 7.49 -15.81
C VAL A 58 -17.83 8.78 -16.46
N THR A 59 -17.88 9.91 -15.73
CA THR A 59 -18.47 11.16 -16.24
C THR A 59 -17.98 12.41 -15.51
N ALA A 60 -17.55 13.43 -16.27
CA ALA A 60 -17.80 14.86 -16.07
C ALA A 60 -17.25 15.62 -17.29
N GLU A 61 -17.90 16.70 -17.68
CA GLU A 61 -17.57 17.61 -18.79
C GLU A 61 -16.18 18.23 -18.61
N VAL A 62 -15.12 17.52 -18.98
CA VAL A 62 -13.77 18.11 -19.03
C VAL A 62 -13.54 18.58 -20.46
N PRO A 63 -13.29 19.88 -20.70
CA PRO A 63 -12.96 20.38 -22.03
C PRO A 63 -11.80 19.57 -22.61
N ALA A 64 -11.94 19.14 -23.87
CA ALA A 64 -10.88 18.44 -24.55
C ALA A 64 -9.59 19.30 -24.50
N PRO A 65 -8.44 18.71 -24.11
CA PRO A 65 -7.19 19.47 -24.03
C PRO A 65 -6.84 20.03 -25.41
N THR A 66 -6.62 21.34 -25.47
CA THR A 66 -6.30 22.13 -26.68
C THR A 66 -4.90 21.85 -27.25
N SER A 67 -4.16 20.87 -26.73
CA SER A 67 -2.75 20.64 -27.08
C SER A 67 -2.53 19.49 -28.05
N HIS A 68 -1.72 19.72 -29.09
CA HIS A 68 -1.22 18.75 -30.08
C HIS A 68 -0.22 17.73 -29.49
N SER A 69 -0.51 17.15 -28.32
CA SER A 69 0.32 16.11 -27.72
C SER A 69 0.10 14.76 -28.40
N ASN A 70 1.20 13.99 -28.54
CA ASN A 70 1.23 12.64 -29.11
C ASN A 70 0.14 11.74 -28.47
N GLU A 71 -0.67 11.09 -29.32
CA GLU A 71 -1.83 10.28 -28.91
C GLU A 71 -1.47 9.14 -27.93
N ASN A 72 -0.23 8.64 -28.00
CA ASN A 72 0.27 7.56 -27.16
C ASN A 72 0.95 8.03 -25.87
N SER A 73 0.92 9.32 -25.54
CA SER A 73 1.53 9.79 -24.29
C SER A 73 0.79 9.21 -23.06
N PRO A 74 1.50 8.88 -21.96
CA PRO A 74 0.87 8.37 -20.73
C PRO A 74 -0.24 9.28 -20.19
N LEU A 75 -0.07 10.59 -20.34
CA LEU A 75 -1.08 11.60 -19.98
C LEU A 75 -2.36 11.43 -20.80
N ARG A 76 -2.24 11.35 -22.13
CA ARG A 76 -3.38 11.13 -23.03
C ARG A 76 -4.08 9.80 -22.77
N LEU A 77 -3.32 8.74 -22.47
CA LEU A 77 -3.90 7.43 -22.13
C LEU A 77 -4.64 7.48 -20.79
N ALA A 78 -4.07 8.12 -19.76
CA ALA A 78 -4.75 8.30 -18.47
C ALA A 78 -6.05 9.11 -18.61
N GLN A 79 -6.03 10.17 -19.43
CA GLN A 79 -7.22 10.97 -19.76
C GLN A 79 -8.26 10.16 -20.56
N LYS A 80 -7.82 9.46 -21.62
CA LYS A 80 -8.69 8.64 -22.48
C LYS A 80 -9.40 7.54 -21.70
N PHE A 81 -8.67 6.85 -20.83
CA PHE A 81 -9.22 5.76 -20.02
C PHE A 81 -9.78 6.21 -18.67
N ARG A 82 -9.66 7.52 -18.35
CA ARG A 82 -10.14 8.18 -17.13
C ARG A 82 -9.81 7.40 -15.87
N ARG A 83 -8.59 6.89 -15.80
CA ARG A 83 -8.10 6.09 -14.68
C ARG A 83 -6.72 6.57 -14.29
N PHE A 84 -6.51 6.72 -12.99
CA PHE A 84 -5.21 7.03 -12.45
C PHE A 84 -5.07 6.46 -11.05
N MET A 85 -3.83 6.33 -10.59
CA MET A 85 -3.56 5.91 -9.24
C MET A 85 -3.97 6.97 -8.22
N ILE A 86 -4.53 6.52 -7.10
CA ILE A 86 -4.58 7.31 -5.87
C ILE A 86 -3.22 7.11 -5.21
N TYR A 87 -2.48 8.20 -5.03
CA TYR A 87 -1.14 8.11 -4.46
C TYR A 87 -1.21 7.79 -2.97
N VAL A 88 -0.66 6.64 -2.58
CA VAL A 88 -0.56 6.22 -1.18
C VAL A 88 0.70 6.84 -0.59
N HIS A 89 0.53 7.97 0.08
CA HIS A 89 1.61 8.64 0.81
C HIS A 89 1.60 8.31 2.32
N SER A 90 0.76 7.36 2.74
CA SER A 90 0.63 6.95 4.15
C SER A 90 1.86 6.19 4.64
N LYS A 91 2.26 6.45 5.89
CA LYS A 91 3.26 5.68 6.63
C LYS A 91 2.68 5.31 7.98
N GLY A 92 2.00 4.18 8.01
CA GLY A 92 1.40 3.68 9.23
C GLY A 92 1.15 2.19 9.16
N MET A 93 1.01 1.59 10.34
CA MET A 93 0.77 0.17 10.53
C MET A 93 -0.28 0.01 11.62
N ILE A 94 -1.20 -0.94 11.42
CA ILE A 94 -2.21 -1.32 12.40
C ILE A 94 -1.96 -2.79 12.70
N ILE A 95 -1.86 -3.13 13.99
CA ILE A 95 -1.59 -4.48 14.47
C ILE A 95 -2.75 -4.89 15.37
N ASP A 96 -3.37 -6.03 15.03
CA ASP A 96 -4.41 -6.72 15.79
C ASP A 96 -5.65 -5.88 16.18
N ASP A 97 -5.94 -4.80 15.44
CA ASP A 97 -6.97 -3.78 15.76
C ASP A 97 -6.76 -3.08 17.14
N GLU A 98 -5.59 -3.26 17.76
CA GLU A 98 -5.26 -2.78 19.11
C GLU A 98 -4.20 -1.68 19.11
N PHE A 99 -3.18 -1.81 18.25
CA PHE A 99 -2.04 -0.92 18.20
C PHE A 99 -1.93 -0.25 16.84
N VAL A 100 -1.61 1.04 16.85
CA VAL A 100 -1.33 1.82 15.64
C VAL A 100 0.05 2.45 15.73
N LEU A 101 0.79 2.40 14.63
CA LEU A 101 1.99 3.18 14.39
C LEU A 101 1.69 4.17 13.28
N ILE A 102 1.94 5.47 13.51
CA ILE A 102 1.75 6.52 12.51
C ILE A 102 2.98 7.44 12.54
N GLY A 103 3.52 7.77 11.38
CA GLY A 103 4.70 8.64 11.30
C GLY A 103 5.04 9.13 9.90
N SER A 104 6.28 9.54 9.72
CA SER A 104 6.83 9.99 8.43
C SER A 104 7.67 8.91 7.73
N ALA A 105 8.16 7.92 8.47
CA ALA A 105 9.11 6.91 8.00
C ALA A 105 8.52 5.94 6.97
N ASN A 106 9.09 5.90 5.77
CA ASN A 106 8.80 4.87 4.78
C ASN A 106 9.40 3.52 5.20
N ILE A 107 8.86 2.42 4.66
CA ILE A 107 9.50 1.10 4.79
C ILE A 107 10.62 0.98 3.75
N ASN A 108 11.74 1.66 4.00
CA ASN A 108 12.95 1.56 3.21
C ASN A 108 14.17 1.97 4.05
N GLN A 109 15.38 1.71 3.54
CA GLN A 109 16.61 2.04 4.27
C GLN A 109 16.72 3.55 4.57
N ARG A 110 16.26 4.43 3.66
CA ARG A 110 16.39 5.87 3.83
C ARG A 110 15.72 6.38 5.12
N SER A 111 14.54 5.86 5.41
CA SER A 111 13.77 6.23 6.61
C SER A 111 14.11 5.38 7.84
N LEU A 112 14.52 4.11 7.68
CA LEU A 112 14.71 3.17 8.80
C LEU A 112 16.14 3.08 9.33
N ASP A 113 17.13 3.65 8.63
CA ASP A 113 18.55 3.60 9.01
C ASP A 113 18.88 4.49 10.21
N GLY A 114 18.10 5.55 10.45
CA GLY A 114 18.31 6.52 11.54
C GLY A 114 19.49 7.49 11.34
N LEU A 115 20.36 7.24 10.36
CA LEU A 115 21.50 8.10 10.00
C LEU A 115 21.34 8.82 8.65
N ARG A 116 20.25 8.54 7.93
CA ARG A 116 19.92 9.19 6.65
C ARG A 116 18.86 10.26 6.85
N ASP A 117 17.59 9.93 6.65
CA ASP A 117 16.51 10.88 6.88
C ASP A 117 16.12 10.89 8.37
N THR A 118 15.90 12.09 8.91
CA THR A 118 15.31 12.26 10.24
C THR A 118 13.81 12.02 10.17
N GLU A 119 13.32 10.99 10.85
CA GLU A 119 11.92 10.60 10.87
C GLU A 119 11.33 10.72 12.27
N ILE A 120 10.00 10.87 12.34
CA ILE A 120 9.25 10.80 13.59
C ILE A 120 8.07 9.83 13.45
N ALA A 121 7.79 9.08 14.50
CA ALA A 121 6.62 8.19 14.56
C ALA A 121 6.08 8.12 15.99
N MET A 122 4.77 7.89 16.10
CA MET A 122 4.07 7.63 17.35
C MET A 122 3.39 6.26 17.29
N GLY A 123 3.63 5.47 18.32
CA GLY A 123 2.91 4.24 18.60
C GLY A 123 1.87 4.47 19.69
N ALA A 124 0.65 3.98 19.50
CA ALA A 124 -0.43 4.12 20.47
C ALA A 124 -1.30 2.86 20.52
N TYR A 125 -1.83 2.57 21.70
CA TYR A 125 -2.85 1.54 21.94
C TYR A 125 -3.79 2.01 23.05
N GLN A 126 -4.95 1.36 23.15
CA GLN A 126 -5.92 1.65 24.20
C GLN A 126 -5.96 0.48 25.20
N PRO A 127 -5.51 0.66 26.45
CA PRO A 127 -5.36 -0.44 27.42
C PRO A 127 -6.64 -1.26 27.65
N HIS A 128 -7.80 -0.60 27.66
CA HIS A 128 -9.11 -1.24 27.84
C HIS A 128 -9.73 -1.80 26.54
N HIS A 129 -9.05 -1.65 25.41
CA HIS A 129 -9.44 -2.19 24.11
C HIS A 129 -8.31 -3.04 23.55
N SER A 130 -7.80 -3.95 24.37
CA SER A 130 -6.78 -4.93 24.04
C SER A 130 -7.33 -6.34 24.10
N TRP A 131 -6.67 -7.29 23.44
CA TRP A 131 -7.00 -8.71 23.57
C TRP A 131 -6.84 -9.22 25.01
N ALA A 132 -5.84 -8.72 25.73
CA ALA A 132 -5.60 -9.09 27.12
C ALA A 132 -6.60 -8.45 28.11
N GLY A 133 -7.08 -7.25 27.80
CA GLY A 133 -7.93 -6.44 28.69
C GLY A 133 -9.43 -6.54 28.44
N SER A 134 -9.86 -7.22 27.38
CA SER A 134 -11.29 -7.31 27.00
C SER A 134 -11.74 -8.76 26.81
N GLN A 135 -13.04 -9.01 27.01
CA GLN A 135 -13.63 -10.34 26.82
C GLN A 135 -13.95 -10.67 25.34
N GLY A 136 -13.28 -10.01 24.40
CA GLY A 136 -13.55 -10.16 22.97
C GLY A 136 -12.55 -9.37 22.11
N PRO A 137 -12.79 -9.28 20.79
CA PRO A 137 -11.90 -8.53 19.91
C PRO A 137 -11.84 -7.04 20.29
N PRO A 138 -10.67 -6.38 20.17
CA PRO A 138 -10.52 -4.94 20.30
C PRO A 138 -11.56 -4.16 19.49
N ARG A 139 -12.30 -3.27 20.17
CA ARG A 139 -13.29 -2.37 19.56
C ARG A 139 -13.01 -0.92 19.95
N GLY A 140 -11.75 -0.55 19.80
CA GLY A 140 -11.25 0.79 20.06
C GLY A 140 -11.21 1.68 18.82
N GLN A 141 -10.63 2.87 18.99
CA GLN A 141 -10.34 3.82 17.92
C GLN A 141 -9.20 3.35 16.99
N ALA A 142 -8.36 2.42 17.47
CA ALA A 142 -7.29 1.81 16.67
C ALA A 142 -7.85 0.98 15.50
N ARG A 143 -9.11 0.55 15.57
CA ARG A 143 -9.78 -0.23 14.54
C ARG A 143 -10.28 0.68 13.39
N PRO A 144 -9.72 0.59 12.17
CA PRO A 144 -10.08 1.47 11.08
C PRO A 144 -11.39 1.04 10.40
N PRO A 145 -12.18 1.97 9.85
CA PRO A 145 -13.29 1.62 8.97
C PRO A 145 -12.75 1.13 7.60
N LEU A 146 -12.94 -0.16 7.30
CA LEU A 146 -12.56 -0.77 6.01
C LEU A 146 -13.34 -0.22 4.78
N PHE A 147 -14.36 0.60 5.01
CA PHE A 147 -15.34 1.00 3.99
C PHE A 147 -14.80 1.90 2.88
N THR A 148 -13.79 2.72 3.14
CA THR A 148 -13.32 3.73 2.17
C THR A 148 -12.59 3.14 0.97
N HIS A 149 -11.99 1.96 1.09
CA HIS A 149 -11.14 1.36 0.06
C HIS A 149 -11.76 0.15 -0.64
N LEU A 150 -12.89 -0.36 -0.13
CA LEU A 150 -13.60 -1.53 -0.66
C LEU A 150 -14.85 -1.19 -1.49
N CYS A 151 -15.09 0.09 -1.83
CA CYS A 151 -16.16 0.47 -2.74
C CYS A 151 -15.94 -0.19 -4.11
N ARG A 152 -16.59 -1.35 -4.32
CA ARG A 152 -16.75 -1.98 -5.62
C ARG A 152 -17.41 -0.97 -6.55
N SER A 153 -16.71 -0.60 -7.61
CA SER A 153 -17.33 -0.03 -8.79
C SER A 153 -18.38 -1.00 -9.30
N GLY A 154 -19.66 -0.66 -9.14
CA GLY A 154 -20.76 -1.29 -9.88
C GLY A 154 -20.74 -0.87 -11.35
#